data_AF-A0A1G4QZA4-F1
#
_entry.id   AF-A0A1G4QZA4-F1
#
_cell.length_a   1.000
_cell.length_b   1.000
_cell.length_c   1.000
_cell.angle_alpha   90.00
_cell.angle_beta   90.00
_cell.angle_gamma   90.00
#
_symmetry.space_group_name_H-M   'P 1'
#
loop_
_entity.id
_entity.type
_entity.pdbx_description
1 polymer ?
#
loop_
_entity_poly.entity_id
_entity_poly.type
_entity_poly.pdbx_seq_one_letter_code
_entity_poly.pdbx_strand_id
1 'polypeptide(L)'
;MKTVKDYIISLDTDLLVREFYYYHSDTLYACYYGKPLREPDGRTKSVTVFCYAEDQINQLREYIEYLKRVEITEQEDGKQGIIYAYSVLSGGWLSATAYTELIYKDELLKDPDNCEAYGYMFNKFSEILGFLVADNKFTQSHIYKVIADVLWEASWTGYRQEGLQEELDNLEEFENAKEENLNHYDSVEEMFTDLMGEDGYRDMIDRRHQETDESQKLLDEVRQAKIAYEKCSRLRERQMILEYI
;
A
#
# COMPACT_ATOMS: atom_id res chain seq x y z
N MET A 1 -15.70 5.00 14.71
CA MET A 1 -14.91 4.80 13.47
C MET A 1 -15.81 4.15 12.43
N LYS A 2 -15.69 4.56 11.17
CA LYS A 2 -16.42 3.97 10.04
C LYS A 2 -15.55 2.90 9.37
N THR A 3 -16.17 1.95 8.68
CA THR A 3 -15.45 0.95 7.88
C THR A 3 -14.95 1.56 6.56
N VAL A 4 -14.01 0.87 5.90
CA VAL A 4 -13.62 1.18 4.52
C VAL A 4 -14.84 1.23 3.61
N LYS A 5 -15.75 0.25 3.73
CA LYS A 5 -16.99 0.22 2.93
C LYS A 5 -17.86 1.47 3.15
N ASP A 6 -18.02 1.91 4.39
CA ASP A 6 -18.80 3.11 4.70
C ASP A 6 -18.23 4.36 4.00
N TYR A 7 -16.91 4.47 3.92
CA TYR A 7 -16.27 5.57 3.19
C TYR A 7 -16.41 5.42 1.67
N ILE A 8 -16.20 4.23 1.11
CA ILE A 8 -16.41 3.99 -0.33
C ILE A 8 -17.84 4.34 -0.76
N ILE A 9 -18.84 4.06 0.10
CA ILE A 9 -20.24 4.41 -0.17
C ILE A 9 -20.50 5.92 -0.04
N SER A 10 -19.86 6.60 0.92
CA SER A 10 -20.20 7.99 1.27
C SER A 10 -19.38 9.05 0.52
N LEU A 11 -18.21 8.70 -0.01
CA LEU A 11 -17.36 9.61 -0.77
C LEU A 11 -17.79 9.73 -2.24
N ASP A 12 -17.47 10.87 -2.84
CA ASP A 12 -17.67 11.12 -4.27
C ASP A 12 -16.76 10.20 -5.11
N THR A 13 -17.37 9.34 -5.92
CA THR A 13 -16.65 8.36 -6.77
C THR A 13 -15.70 9.04 -7.76
N ASP A 14 -16.10 10.15 -8.38
CA ASP A 14 -15.26 10.82 -9.40
C ASP A 14 -14.04 11.46 -8.75
N LEU A 15 -14.21 12.00 -7.56
CA LEU A 15 -13.11 12.52 -6.77
C LEU A 15 -12.17 11.39 -6.30
N LEU A 16 -12.70 10.24 -5.85
CA LEU A 16 -11.88 9.07 -5.51
C LEU A 16 -11.06 8.56 -6.71
N VAL A 17 -11.68 8.45 -7.89
CA VAL A 17 -11.01 8.07 -9.14
C VAL A 17 -9.87 9.03 -9.46
N ARG A 18 -10.11 10.35 -9.30
CA ARG A 18 -9.08 11.36 -9.53
C ARG A 18 -7.91 11.21 -8.56
N GLU A 19 -8.17 11.01 -7.27
CA GLU A 19 -7.12 10.87 -6.26
C GLU A 19 -6.33 9.55 -6.44
N PHE A 20 -7.00 8.46 -6.83
CA PHE A 20 -6.35 7.20 -7.20
C PHE A 20 -5.30 7.41 -8.30
N TYR A 21 -5.69 8.04 -9.41
CA TYR A 21 -4.73 8.31 -10.48
C TYR A 21 -3.70 9.38 -10.09
N TYR A 22 -4.05 10.36 -9.28
CA TYR A 22 -3.09 11.37 -8.84
C TYR A 22 -1.93 10.76 -8.04
N TYR A 23 -2.22 9.84 -7.11
CA TYR A 23 -1.19 9.24 -6.27
C TYR A 23 -0.54 7.98 -6.84
N HIS A 24 -1.22 7.24 -7.73
CA HIS A 24 -0.74 5.95 -8.23
C HIS A 24 -0.45 5.92 -9.74
N SER A 25 -0.59 7.05 -10.46
CA SER A 25 -0.26 7.13 -11.89
C SER A 25 1.21 6.85 -12.20
N ASP A 26 2.13 7.23 -11.32
CA ASP A 26 3.56 6.96 -11.50
C ASP A 26 3.88 5.46 -11.34
N THR A 27 3.16 4.76 -10.46
CA THR A 27 3.28 3.31 -10.29
C THR A 27 2.60 2.57 -11.45
N LEU A 28 1.48 3.08 -11.98
CA LEU A 28 0.95 2.63 -13.26
C LEU A 28 1.96 2.85 -14.39
N TYR A 29 2.70 3.97 -14.38
CA TYR A 29 3.76 4.22 -15.34
C TYR A 29 4.91 3.20 -15.20
N ALA A 30 5.37 2.91 -13.98
CA ALA A 30 6.43 1.94 -13.74
C ALA A 30 6.01 0.47 -14.01
N CYS A 31 4.79 0.08 -13.64
CA CYS A 31 4.26 -1.27 -13.87
C CYS A 31 3.84 -1.53 -15.33
N TYR A 32 3.35 -0.53 -16.06
CA TYR A 32 2.96 -0.67 -17.48
C TYR A 32 4.03 -0.25 -18.50
N TYR A 33 4.98 0.63 -18.13
CA TYR A 33 6.00 1.16 -19.05
C TYR A 33 7.44 0.79 -18.64
N GLY A 34 7.66 0.20 -17.46
CA GLY A 34 8.97 -0.29 -17.00
C GLY A 34 9.42 -1.62 -17.61
N LYS A 35 8.55 -2.29 -18.38
CA LYS A 35 8.91 -3.28 -19.41
C LYS A 35 8.17 -2.84 -20.68
N PRO A 36 8.76 -3.00 -21.89
CA PRO A 36 8.05 -2.66 -23.12
C PRO A 36 6.70 -3.38 -23.08
N LEU A 37 5.60 -2.64 -23.30
CA LEU A 37 4.22 -3.13 -23.40
C LEU A 37 4.25 -4.63 -23.71
N ARG A 38 4.09 -5.46 -22.66
CA ARG A 38 4.05 -6.92 -22.82
C ARG A 38 3.05 -7.13 -23.94
N GLU A 39 3.54 -7.72 -25.03
CA GLU A 39 3.09 -7.53 -26.41
C GLU A 39 1.75 -6.83 -26.54
N PRO A 40 1.67 -5.68 -27.25
CA PRO A 40 0.42 -4.96 -27.43
C PRO A 40 -0.70 -5.95 -27.67
N ASP A 41 -1.63 -6.05 -26.71
CA ASP A 41 -2.85 -6.78 -26.97
C ASP A 41 -3.43 -6.23 -28.28
N GLY A 42 -4.23 -7.00 -29.01
CA GLY A 42 -4.76 -6.53 -30.30
C GLY A 42 -5.48 -5.16 -30.24
N ARG A 43 -5.81 -4.65 -29.04
CA ARG A 43 -6.52 -3.39 -28.80
C ARG A 43 -5.58 -2.18 -28.76
N THR A 44 -4.38 -2.30 -28.20
CA THR A 44 -3.40 -1.18 -28.14
C THR A 44 -2.91 -0.72 -29.52
N LYS A 45 -3.06 -1.54 -30.57
CA LYS A 45 -2.75 -1.14 -31.96
C LYS A 45 -3.84 -0.29 -32.64
N SER A 46 -5.03 -0.16 -32.04
CA SER A 46 -6.18 0.50 -32.67
C SER A 46 -6.86 1.59 -31.83
N VAL A 47 -6.42 1.81 -30.59
CA VAL A 47 -7.09 2.70 -29.63
C VAL A 47 -6.22 3.94 -29.39
N THR A 48 -6.85 5.13 -29.34
CA THR A 48 -6.14 6.38 -29.02
C THR A 48 -5.78 6.44 -27.54
N VAL A 49 -4.76 7.22 -27.18
CA VAL A 49 -4.40 7.49 -25.76
C VAL A 49 -5.61 7.96 -24.95
N PHE A 50 -6.47 8.78 -25.55
CA PHE A 50 -7.71 9.25 -24.92
C PHE A 50 -8.67 8.10 -24.61
N CYS A 51 -8.96 7.25 -25.59
CA CYS A 51 -9.86 6.11 -25.41
C CYS A 51 -9.31 5.10 -24.39
N TYR A 52 -7.99 4.91 -24.33
CA TYR A 52 -7.36 4.08 -23.30
C TYR A 52 -7.52 4.68 -21.90
N ALA A 53 -7.28 5.99 -21.75
CA ALA A 53 -7.46 6.68 -20.47
C ALA A 53 -8.93 6.64 -19.99
N GLU A 54 -9.88 6.85 -20.90
CA GLU A 54 -11.31 6.71 -20.58
C GLU A 54 -11.69 5.29 -20.15
N ASP A 55 -11.15 4.27 -20.83
CA ASP A 55 -11.38 2.87 -20.46
C ASP A 55 -10.85 2.56 -19.06
N GLN A 56 -9.64 3.00 -18.72
CA GLN A 56 -9.06 2.83 -17.38
C GLN A 56 -9.89 3.53 -16.30
N ILE A 57 -10.35 4.76 -16.56
CA ILE A 57 -11.26 5.49 -15.66
C ILE A 57 -12.56 4.70 -15.44
N ASN A 58 -13.14 4.17 -16.51
CA ASN A 58 -14.38 3.40 -16.43
C ASN A 58 -14.20 2.09 -15.67
N GLN A 59 -13.10 1.36 -15.90
CA GLN A 59 -12.79 0.15 -15.15
C GLN A 59 -12.66 0.43 -13.64
N LEU A 60 -12.00 1.53 -13.25
CA LEU A 60 -11.89 1.91 -11.85
C LEU A 60 -13.26 2.28 -11.24
N ARG A 61 -14.13 2.97 -11.99
CA ARG A 61 -15.51 3.23 -11.55
C ARG A 61 -16.29 1.94 -11.35
N GLU A 62 -16.21 1.01 -12.29
CA GLU A 62 -16.86 -0.30 -12.19
C GLU A 62 -16.34 -1.11 -11.01
N TYR A 63 -15.04 -1.03 -10.72
CA TYR A 63 -14.40 -1.63 -9.55
C TYR A 63 -14.97 -1.05 -8.25
N ILE A 64 -15.00 0.28 -8.11
CA ILE A 64 -15.58 0.95 -6.93
C ILE A 64 -17.04 0.56 -6.75
N GLU A 65 -17.84 0.56 -7.82
CA GLU A 65 -19.24 0.15 -7.78
C GLU A 65 -19.40 -1.32 -7.41
N TYR A 66 -18.48 -2.18 -7.83
CA TYR A 66 -18.45 -3.57 -7.39
C TYR A 66 -18.20 -3.68 -5.89
N LEU A 67 -17.18 -3.00 -5.36
CA LEU A 67 -16.85 -3.03 -3.93
C LEU A 67 -18.01 -2.55 -3.04
N LYS A 68 -18.78 -1.54 -3.48
CA LYS A 68 -19.99 -1.10 -2.77
C LYS A 68 -21.00 -2.23 -2.54
N ARG A 69 -21.03 -3.23 -3.43
CA ARG A 69 -21.96 -4.38 -3.38
C ARG A 69 -21.39 -5.60 -2.65
N VAL A 70 -20.08 -5.69 -2.45
CA VAL A 70 -19.46 -6.83 -1.74
C VAL A 70 -19.89 -6.81 -0.27
N GLU A 71 -20.35 -7.95 0.24
CA GLU A 71 -20.71 -8.10 1.66
C GLU A 71 -19.43 -8.21 2.51
N ILE A 72 -19.45 -7.56 3.68
CA ILE A 72 -18.33 -7.63 4.62
C ILE A 72 -18.40 -8.99 5.33
N THR A 73 -17.26 -9.65 5.49
CA THR A 73 -17.15 -10.81 6.38
C THR A 73 -16.84 -10.32 7.79
N GLU A 74 -17.52 -10.85 8.80
CA GLU A 74 -17.19 -10.57 10.20
C GLU A 74 -15.72 -10.94 10.44
N GLN A 75 -14.96 -10.00 10.98
CA GLN A 75 -13.57 -10.23 11.35
C GLN A 75 -13.56 -11.18 12.56
N GLU A 76 -12.62 -12.13 12.58
CA GLU A 76 -12.41 -12.96 13.77
C GLU A 76 -12.13 -12.07 14.99
N ASP A 77 -12.63 -12.50 16.15
CA ASP A 77 -12.45 -11.77 17.42
C ASP A 77 -10.94 -11.56 17.68
N GLY A 78 -10.52 -10.30 17.73
CA GLY A 78 -9.12 -9.89 17.84
C GLY A 78 -8.51 -9.35 16.54
N LYS A 79 -8.91 -9.81 15.36
CA LYS A 79 -8.27 -9.44 14.07
C LYS A 79 -8.87 -8.19 13.39
N GLN A 80 -9.47 -7.29 14.16
CA GLN A 80 -10.05 -6.08 13.57
C GLN A 80 -8.94 -5.13 13.11
N GLY A 81 -8.78 -5.02 11.79
CA GLY A 81 -7.88 -4.07 11.15
C GLY A 81 -8.33 -2.61 11.31
N ILE A 82 -7.35 -1.71 11.50
CA ILE A 82 -7.52 -0.25 11.53
C ILE A 82 -6.55 0.39 10.54
N ILE A 83 -7.10 1.12 9.59
CA ILE A 83 -6.36 1.90 8.60
C ILE A 83 -6.23 3.33 9.09
N TYR A 84 -5.02 3.87 9.04
CA TYR A 84 -4.74 5.25 9.45
C TYR A 84 -3.73 5.91 8.52
N ALA A 85 -3.77 7.24 8.49
CA ALA A 85 -2.80 8.03 7.76
C ALA A 85 -1.74 8.61 8.70
N TYR A 86 -0.51 8.73 8.19
CA TYR A 86 0.59 9.43 8.84
C TYR A 86 1.39 10.27 7.84
N SER A 87 2.20 11.20 8.31
CA SER A 87 3.16 11.92 7.46
C SER A 87 4.57 11.53 7.88
N VAL A 88 5.46 11.42 6.89
CA VAL A 88 6.88 11.16 7.10
C VAL A 88 7.65 12.47 7.02
N LEU A 89 8.54 12.72 7.98
CA LEU A 89 9.57 13.75 7.84
C LEU A 89 10.63 13.23 6.88
N SER A 90 10.89 13.93 5.78
CA SER A 90 11.96 13.57 4.84
C SER A 90 12.84 14.78 4.58
N GLY A 91 14.15 14.63 4.80
CA GLY A 91 15.14 15.68 4.55
C GLY A 91 14.90 16.99 5.32
N GLY A 92 14.32 16.93 6.53
CA GLY A 92 14.01 18.12 7.34
C GLY A 92 12.68 18.82 6.98
N TRP A 93 11.91 18.27 6.04
CA TRP A 93 10.59 18.77 5.66
C TRP A 93 9.52 17.74 6.01
N LEU A 94 8.39 18.22 6.54
CA LEU A 94 7.21 17.37 6.70
C LEU A 94 6.70 17.02 5.29
N SER A 95 6.65 15.74 4.94
CA SER A 95 6.11 15.33 3.64
C SER A 95 4.66 15.79 3.54
N ALA A 96 4.34 16.47 2.45
CA ALA A 96 2.96 16.78 2.10
C ALA A 96 2.17 15.52 1.72
N THR A 97 2.86 14.41 1.45
CA THR A 97 2.27 13.12 1.14
C THR A 97 1.92 12.42 2.46
N ALA A 98 0.64 12.15 2.65
CA ALA A 98 0.21 11.20 3.67
C ALA A 98 0.57 9.77 3.23
N TYR A 99 0.92 8.92 4.16
CA TYR A 99 1.12 7.49 3.95
C TYR A 99 0.01 6.75 4.71
N THR A 100 -0.37 5.58 4.22
CA THR A 100 -1.50 4.80 4.77
C THR A 100 -1.00 3.44 5.20
N GLU A 101 -1.35 3.01 6.41
CA GLU A 101 -0.94 1.71 6.98
C GLU A 101 -2.14 1.02 7.62
N LEU A 102 -2.01 -0.29 7.80
CA LEU A 102 -2.92 -1.12 8.57
C LEU A 102 -2.24 -1.57 9.87
N ILE A 103 -2.97 -1.50 10.98
CA ILE A 103 -2.60 -2.12 12.26
C ILE A 103 -3.77 -2.98 12.75
N TYR A 104 -3.49 -4.01 13.55
CA TYR A 104 -4.53 -4.79 14.22
C TYR A 104 -4.86 -4.24 15.59
N LYS A 105 -6.16 -4.15 15.89
CA LYS A 105 -6.69 -3.52 17.11
C LYS A 105 -6.20 -4.21 18.38
N ASP A 106 -6.12 -5.53 18.41
CA ASP A 106 -5.66 -6.30 19.56
C ASP A 106 -4.18 -6.07 19.86
N GLU A 107 -3.32 -6.06 18.84
CA GLU A 107 -1.91 -5.72 18.96
C GLU A 107 -1.72 -4.30 19.47
N LEU A 108 -2.47 -3.34 18.92
CA LEU A 108 -2.47 -1.96 19.38
C LEU A 108 -2.88 -1.84 20.85
N LEU A 109 -3.89 -2.60 21.29
CA LEU A 109 -4.35 -2.59 22.67
C LEU A 109 -3.34 -3.22 23.64
N LYS A 110 -2.63 -4.25 23.17
CA LYS A 110 -1.65 -5.03 23.93
C LYS A 110 -0.33 -4.28 24.11
N ASP A 111 0.26 -3.79 23.01
CA ASP A 111 1.54 -3.08 23.03
C ASP A 111 1.58 -1.96 21.94
N PRO A 112 1.03 -0.77 22.24
CA PRO A 112 0.93 0.31 21.26
C PRO A 112 2.29 0.84 20.81
N ASP A 113 3.34 0.67 21.61
CA ASP A 113 4.68 1.17 21.28
C ASP A 113 5.41 0.28 20.27
N ASN A 114 5.02 -1.00 20.16
CA ASN A 114 5.67 -2.00 19.30
C ASN A 114 4.70 -2.70 18.33
N CYS A 115 3.47 -2.22 18.16
CA CYS A 115 2.54 -2.73 17.16
C CYS A 115 3.15 -2.70 15.75
N GLU A 116 2.98 -3.74 14.94
CA GLU A 116 3.51 -3.76 13.58
C GLU A 116 2.52 -3.12 12.59
N ALA A 117 3.04 -2.68 11.44
CA ALA A 117 2.22 -2.25 10.32
C ALA A 117 2.18 -3.37 9.28
N TYR A 118 0.99 -3.60 8.70
CA TYR A 118 0.73 -4.74 7.83
C TYR A 118 0.35 -4.29 6.42
N GLY A 119 0.87 -5.02 5.42
CA GLY A 119 0.27 -5.02 4.10
C GLY A 119 -1.02 -5.83 4.10
N TYR A 120 -1.94 -5.52 3.19
CA TYR A 120 -3.23 -6.21 3.07
C TYR A 120 -3.63 -6.48 1.62
N MET A 121 -2.66 -6.46 0.72
CA MET A 121 -2.83 -6.72 -0.72
C MET A 121 -3.33 -8.15 -1.04
N PHE A 122 -3.10 -9.11 -0.13
CA PHE A 122 -3.55 -10.50 -0.27
C PHE A 122 -4.82 -10.82 0.54
N ASN A 123 -5.43 -9.83 1.19
CA ASN A 123 -6.70 -10.02 1.87
C ASN A 123 -7.86 -10.04 0.86
N LYS A 124 -8.94 -10.75 1.21
CA LYS A 124 -10.17 -10.72 0.42
C LYS A 124 -10.82 -9.33 0.49
N PHE A 125 -11.50 -8.92 -0.57
CA PHE A 125 -12.27 -7.66 -0.55
C PHE A 125 -13.28 -7.62 0.58
N SER A 126 -13.94 -8.74 0.89
CA SER A 126 -14.89 -8.83 2.01
C SER A 126 -14.25 -8.57 3.37
N GLU A 127 -12.94 -8.83 3.52
CA GLU A 127 -12.18 -8.54 4.73
C GLU A 127 -11.71 -7.08 4.75
N ILE A 128 -11.06 -6.62 3.67
CA ILE A 128 -10.54 -5.25 3.54
C ILE A 128 -11.66 -4.21 3.77
N LEU A 129 -12.84 -4.47 3.19
CA LEU A 129 -14.00 -3.60 3.34
C LEU A 129 -14.52 -3.51 4.78
N GLY A 130 -14.22 -4.51 5.62
CA GLY A 130 -14.55 -4.56 7.04
C GLY A 130 -13.52 -3.88 7.95
N PHE A 131 -12.36 -3.48 7.44
CA PHE A 131 -11.39 -2.72 8.23
C PHE A 131 -11.97 -1.36 8.63
N LEU A 132 -11.64 -0.92 9.84
CA LEU A 132 -12.01 0.40 10.34
C LEU A 132 -11.03 1.43 9.79
N VAL A 133 -11.49 2.66 9.59
CA VAL A 133 -10.62 3.80 9.28
C VAL A 133 -10.56 4.72 10.50
N ALA A 134 -9.35 5.09 10.91
CA ALA A 134 -9.09 5.91 12.08
C ALA A 134 -9.76 7.28 11.97
N ASP A 135 -10.47 7.69 13.03
CA ASP A 135 -11.22 8.95 13.07
C ASP A 135 -10.37 10.13 13.59
N ASN A 136 -9.04 10.00 13.51
CA ASN A 136 -8.14 11.06 13.91
C ASN A 136 -8.12 12.19 12.85
N LYS A 137 -7.84 13.43 13.29
CA LYS A 137 -7.90 14.61 12.41
C LYS A 137 -7.05 14.49 11.14
N PHE A 138 -5.87 13.85 11.23
CA PHE A 138 -4.96 13.74 10.10
C PHE A 138 -5.51 12.77 9.05
N THR A 139 -5.93 11.57 9.45
CA THR A 139 -6.62 10.60 8.58
C THR A 139 -7.86 11.21 7.93
N GLN A 140 -8.71 11.88 8.71
CA GLN A 140 -9.94 12.48 8.16
C GLN A 140 -9.65 13.64 7.19
N SER A 141 -8.59 14.42 7.41
CA SER A 141 -8.17 15.46 6.46
C SER A 141 -7.62 14.92 5.14
N HIS A 142 -7.23 13.63 5.10
CA HIS A 142 -6.70 12.95 3.93
C HIS A 142 -7.60 11.80 3.45
N ILE A 143 -8.89 11.80 3.81
CA ILE A 143 -9.73 10.61 3.65
C ILE A 143 -9.84 10.11 2.21
N TYR A 144 -9.91 10.99 1.22
CA TYR A 144 -9.93 10.57 -0.19
C TYR A 144 -8.64 9.87 -0.61
N LYS A 145 -7.49 10.37 -0.13
CA LYS A 145 -6.21 9.71 -0.36
C LYS A 145 -6.15 8.36 0.35
N VAL A 146 -6.55 8.29 1.62
CA VAL A 146 -6.56 7.03 2.38
C VAL A 146 -7.37 5.96 1.66
N ILE A 147 -8.57 6.30 1.21
CA ILE A 147 -9.42 5.36 0.48
C ILE A 147 -8.84 5.05 -0.90
N ALA A 148 -8.20 6.01 -1.58
CA ALA A 148 -7.48 5.74 -2.83
C ALA A 148 -6.32 4.75 -2.65
N ASP A 149 -5.52 4.90 -1.58
CA ASP A 149 -4.43 3.98 -1.25
C ASP A 149 -5.00 2.57 -0.97
N VAL A 150 -6.13 2.47 -0.26
CA VAL A 150 -6.82 1.18 -0.03
C VAL A 150 -7.30 0.54 -1.34
N LEU A 151 -7.90 1.33 -2.23
CA LEU A 151 -8.34 0.85 -3.55
C LEU A 151 -7.14 0.35 -4.37
N TRP A 152 -6.00 1.04 -4.28
CA TRP A 152 -4.77 0.66 -4.96
C TRP A 152 -4.23 -0.68 -4.43
N GLU A 153 -3.99 -0.78 -3.13
CA GLU A 153 -3.47 -2.00 -2.49
C GLU A 153 -4.37 -3.21 -2.76
N ALA A 154 -5.69 -3.03 -2.62
CA ALA A 154 -6.66 -4.09 -2.87
C ALA A 154 -6.69 -4.51 -4.36
N SER A 155 -6.42 -3.60 -5.29
CA SER A 155 -6.45 -3.89 -6.73
C SER A 155 -5.28 -4.73 -7.24
N TRP A 156 -4.27 -5.01 -6.41
CA TRP A 156 -3.06 -5.74 -6.83
C TRP A 156 -3.35 -7.10 -7.46
N THR A 157 -4.39 -7.79 -6.97
CA THR A 157 -4.83 -9.11 -7.47
C THR A 157 -5.95 -9.01 -8.52
N GLY A 158 -6.18 -7.81 -9.06
CA GLY A 158 -7.21 -7.51 -10.05
C GLY A 158 -8.48 -6.90 -9.45
N TYR A 159 -9.27 -6.20 -10.28
CA TYR A 159 -10.50 -5.52 -9.85
C TYR A 159 -11.63 -6.48 -9.44
N ARG A 160 -11.47 -7.78 -9.67
CA ARG A 160 -12.36 -8.85 -9.20
C ARG A 160 -11.65 -9.87 -8.31
N GLN A 161 -10.40 -9.60 -7.91
CA GLN A 161 -9.49 -10.55 -7.25
C GLN A 161 -9.25 -11.82 -8.07
N GLU A 162 -9.27 -11.74 -9.40
CA GLU A 162 -9.07 -12.87 -10.28
C GLU A 162 -7.69 -13.53 -10.13
N GLY A 163 -6.67 -12.78 -9.70
CA GLY A 163 -5.31 -13.27 -9.45
C GLY A 163 -5.04 -13.67 -7.99
N LEU A 164 -6.00 -13.50 -7.07
CA LEU A 164 -5.73 -13.70 -5.64
C LEU A 164 -5.31 -15.14 -5.31
N GLN A 165 -6.00 -16.13 -5.88
CA GLN A 165 -5.66 -17.53 -5.60
C GLN A 165 -4.28 -17.89 -6.16
N GLU A 166 -3.94 -17.40 -7.35
CA GLU A 166 -2.62 -17.63 -7.96
C GLU A 166 -1.49 -17.07 -7.07
N GLU A 167 -1.66 -15.85 -6.54
CA GLU A 167 -0.68 -15.26 -5.63
C GLU A 167 -0.57 -16.01 -4.29
N LEU A 168 -1.69 -16.48 -3.74
CA LEU A 168 -1.68 -17.30 -2.53
C LEU A 168 -1.00 -18.65 -2.75
N ASP A 169 -1.25 -19.30 -3.88
CA ASP A 169 -0.60 -20.56 -4.26
C ASP A 169 0.92 -20.34 -4.44
N ASN A 170 1.32 -19.24 -5.10
CA ASN A 170 2.74 -18.86 -5.25
C ASN A 170 3.43 -18.62 -3.90
N LEU A 171 2.74 -17.98 -2.95
CA LEU A 171 3.25 -17.78 -1.59
C LEU A 171 3.39 -19.10 -0.84
N GLU A 172 2.40 -19.98 -0.92
CA GLU A 172 2.46 -21.31 -0.29
C GLU A 172 3.59 -22.16 -0.90
N GLU A 173 3.79 -22.11 -2.22
CA GLU A 173 4.93 -22.77 -2.88
C GLU A 173 6.28 -22.20 -2.41
N PHE A 174 6.38 -20.88 -2.24
CA PHE A 174 7.57 -20.21 -1.72
C PHE A 174 7.86 -20.59 -0.27
N GLU A 175 6.86 -20.59 0.61
CA GLU A 175 6.99 -20.95 2.02
C GLU A 175 7.36 -22.44 2.20
N ASN A 176 6.85 -23.31 1.33
CA ASN A 176 7.14 -24.74 1.35
C ASN A 176 8.42 -25.10 0.56
N ALA A 177 9.01 -24.16 -0.17
CA ALA A 177 10.33 -24.36 -0.76
C ALA A 177 11.33 -24.60 0.38
N LYS A 178 12.07 -25.72 0.32
CA LYS A 178 13.13 -26.01 1.30
C LYS A 178 14.08 -24.82 1.38
N GLU A 179 14.54 -24.46 2.59
CA GLU A 179 15.53 -23.40 2.84
C GLU A 179 16.73 -23.42 1.87
N GLU A 180 17.13 -24.62 1.40
CA GLU A 180 18.17 -24.82 0.38
C GLU A 180 17.88 -24.15 -0.98
N ASN A 181 16.63 -23.80 -1.26
CA ASN A 181 16.20 -23.07 -2.46
C ASN A 181 15.91 -21.58 -2.20
N LEU A 182 15.74 -21.16 -0.93
CA LEU A 182 15.43 -19.78 -0.54
C LEU A 182 16.69 -18.92 -0.39
N ASN A 183 17.84 -19.52 -0.11
CA ASN A 183 19.17 -18.88 -0.14
C ASN A 183 19.78 -18.96 -1.54
N HIS A 184 19.11 -18.41 -2.57
CA HIS A 184 19.70 -18.33 -3.91
C HIS A 184 20.88 -17.34 -3.99
N TYR A 185 21.01 -16.47 -3.00
CA TYR A 185 22.03 -15.42 -2.94
C TYR A 185 22.57 -15.31 -1.52
N ASP A 186 23.90 -15.34 -1.39
CA ASP A 186 24.63 -15.16 -0.13
C ASP A 186 24.64 -13.69 0.32
N SER A 187 24.25 -12.74 -0.55
CA SER A 187 24.14 -11.32 -0.21
C SER A 187 23.15 -10.55 -1.09
N VAL A 188 22.70 -9.39 -0.60
CA VAL A 188 21.92 -8.43 -1.39
C VAL A 188 22.68 -7.99 -2.64
N GLU A 189 24.00 -7.84 -2.55
CA GLU A 189 24.88 -7.52 -3.68
C GLU A 189 24.82 -8.58 -4.79
N GLU A 190 24.89 -9.86 -4.41
CA GLU A 190 24.79 -10.97 -5.35
C GLU A 190 23.41 -11.03 -6.02
N MET A 191 22.34 -10.84 -5.24
CA MET A 191 20.97 -10.79 -5.76
C MET A 191 20.78 -9.68 -6.80
N PHE A 192 21.25 -8.47 -6.52
CA PHE A 192 21.12 -7.34 -7.46
C PHE A 192 22.06 -7.47 -8.67
N THR A 193 23.24 -8.07 -8.49
CA THR A 193 24.18 -8.37 -9.58
C THR A 193 23.58 -9.37 -10.57
N ASP A 194 22.89 -10.41 -10.09
CA ASP A 194 22.21 -11.36 -10.98
C ASP A 194 21.00 -10.75 -11.70
N LEU A 195 20.20 -9.94 -10.99
CA LEU A 195 19.01 -9.27 -11.54
C LEU A 195 19.33 -8.21 -12.60
N MET A 196 20.42 -7.44 -12.42
CA MET A 196 20.71 -6.26 -13.23
C MET A 196 22.02 -6.34 -14.02
N GLY A 197 22.81 -7.39 -13.81
CA GLY A 197 24.19 -7.51 -14.29
C GLY A 197 25.18 -6.71 -13.44
N GLU A 198 26.44 -7.15 -13.43
CA GLU A 198 27.53 -6.55 -12.65
C GLU A 198 27.71 -5.06 -12.94
N ASP A 199 27.63 -4.65 -14.22
CA ASP A 199 27.70 -3.25 -14.63
C ASP A 199 26.48 -2.44 -14.19
N GLY A 200 25.28 -3.04 -14.16
CA GLY A 200 24.05 -2.39 -13.74
C GLY A 200 24.00 -2.15 -12.23
N TYR A 201 24.50 -3.11 -11.45
CA TYR A 201 24.67 -2.94 -10.00
C TYR A 201 25.73 -1.87 -9.68
N ARG A 202 26.85 -1.87 -10.40
CA ARG A 202 27.91 -0.85 -10.24
C ARG A 202 27.41 0.55 -10.56
N ASP A 203 26.70 0.73 -11.67
CA ASP A 203 26.09 2.02 -12.04
C ASP A 203 25.04 2.47 -10.99
N MET A 204 24.29 1.53 -10.39
CA MET A 204 23.37 1.84 -9.29
C MET A 204 24.12 2.30 -8.01
N ILE A 205 25.23 1.66 -7.66
CA ILE A 205 26.08 2.07 -6.52
C ILE A 205 26.76 3.40 -6.82
N ASP A 206 27.31 3.59 -8.01
CA ASP A 206 28.02 4.81 -8.41
C ASP A 206 27.08 6.02 -8.52
N ARG A 207 25.80 5.80 -8.85
CA ARG A 207 24.73 6.80 -8.80
C ARG A 207 24.22 7.08 -7.39
N ARG A 208 24.45 6.17 -6.44
CA ARG A 208 24.13 6.42 -5.04
C ARG A 208 25.12 7.48 -4.57
N HIS A 209 24.63 8.71 -4.35
CA HIS A 209 25.46 9.78 -3.79
C HIS A 209 26.21 9.23 -2.57
N GLN A 210 27.53 9.42 -2.48
CA GLN A 210 28.30 9.01 -1.31
C GLN A 210 27.65 9.64 -0.07
N GLU A 211 26.98 8.80 0.72
CA GLU A 211 26.35 9.20 1.97
C GLU A 211 27.48 9.64 2.91
N THR A 212 27.55 10.94 3.17
CA THR A 212 28.42 11.52 4.19
C THR A 212 27.97 11.07 5.58
N ASP A 213 28.88 11.08 6.57
CA ASP A 213 28.53 10.82 7.97
C ASP A 213 27.40 11.75 8.48
N GLU A 214 27.34 12.99 7.98
CA GLU A 214 26.26 13.94 8.28
C GLU A 214 24.92 13.53 7.69
N SER A 215 24.89 13.07 6.43
CA SER A 215 23.65 12.57 5.82
C SER A 215 23.16 11.29 6.49
N GLN A 216 24.07 10.40 6.90
CA GLN A 216 23.71 9.19 7.63
C GLN A 216 23.07 9.52 8.98
N LYS A 217 23.68 10.45 9.72
CA LYS A 217 23.13 10.94 10.99
C LYS A 217 21.76 11.59 10.83
N LEU A 218 21.56 12.38 9.77
CA LEU A 218 20.26 12.96 9.43
C LEU A 218 19.21 11.89 9.10
N LEU A 219 19.58 10.85 8.35
CA LEU A 219 18.70 9.72 8.06
C LEU A 219 18.31 8.97 9.34
N ASP A 220 19.25 8.77 10.26
CA ASP A 220 18.96 8.14 11.55
C ASP A 220 18.04 9.01 12.43
N GLU A 221 18.25 10.32 12.47
CA GLU A 221 17.37 11.27 13.18
C GLU A 221 15.95 11.27 12.60
N VAL A 222 15.83 11.26 11.27
CA VAL A 222 14.56 11.13 10.55
C VAL A 222 13.87 9.80 10.90
N ARG A 223 14.63 8.70 10.94
CA ARG A 223 14.12 7.37 11.30
C ARG A 223 13.58 7.36 12.73
N GLN A 224 14.31 7.97 13.68
CA GLN A 224 13.86 8.10 15.06
C GLN A 224 12.60 8.98 15.18
N ALA A 225 12.53 10.08 14.42
CA ALA A 225 11.35 10.94 14.39
C ALA A 225 10.11 10.21 13.84
N LYS A 226 10.29 9.38 12.79
CA LYS A 226 9.24 8.49 12.26
C LYS A 226 8.72 7.56 13.36
N ILE A 227 9.62 6.84 14.03
CA ILE A 227 9.26 5.93 15.14
C ILE A 227 8.51 6.69 16.25
N ALA A 228 8.95 7.90 16.62
CA ALA A 228 8.29 8.68 17.66
C ALA A 228 6.86 9.12 17.25
N TYR A 229 6.67 9.51 15.98
CA TYR A 229 5.36 9.87 15.46
C TYR A 229 4.41 8.67 15.44
N GLU A 230 4.88 7.52 14.95
CA GLU A 230 4.10 6.28 14.90
C GLU A 230 3.60 5.90 16.30
N LYS A 231 4.48 5.93 17.30
CA LYS A 231 4.13 5.70 18.71
C LYS A 231 3.05 6.67 19.20
N CYS A 232 3.20 7.97 18.93
CA CYS A 232 2.21 8.97 19.31
C CYS A 232 0.84 8.74 18.63
N SER A 233 0.82 8.37 17.34
CA SER A 233 -0.44 8.09 16.61
C SER A 233 -1.16 6.88 17.22
N ARG A 234 -0.43 5.79 17.45
CA ARG A 234 -0.93 4.55 18.03
C ARG A 234 -1.51 4.75 19.43
N LEU A 235 -0.81 5.46 20.31
CA LEU A 235 -1.30 5.78 21.65
C LEU A 235 -2.63 6.56 21.62
N ARG A 236 -2.76 7.50 20.67
CA ARG A 236 -3.98 8.29 20.49
C ARG A 236 -5.15 7.46 19.97
N GLU A 237 -4.89 6.59 18.99
CA GLU A 237 -5.90 5.69 18.42
C GLU A 237 -6.41 4.71 19.47
N ARG A 238 -5.52 4.15 20.28
CA ARG A 238 -5.88 3.33 21.44
C ARG A 238 -6.80 4.07 22.41
N GLN A 239 -6.47 5.32 22.75
CA GLN A 239 -7.29 6.12 23.65
C GLN A 239 -8.69 6.36 23.08
N MET A 240 -8.80 6.69 21.79
CA MET A 240 -10.09 6.85 21.13
C MET A 240 -10.93 5.57 21.23
N ILE A 241 -10.34 4.41 20.94
CA ILE A 241 -11.05 3.12 21.04
C ILE A 241 -11.58 2.87 22.46
N LEU A 242 -10.79 3.16 23.49
CA LEU A 242 -11.18 2.97 24.89
C LEU A 242 -12.32 3.90 25.33
N GLU A 243 -12.51 5.05 24.67
CA GLU A 243 -13.63 5.97 24.95
C GLU A 243 -14.97 5.51 24.33
N TYR A 244 -14.94 4.53 23.42
CA TYR A 244 -16.12 3.96 22.75
C TYR A 244 -16.53 2.56 23.26
N ILE A 245 -15.85 2.03 24.29
CA ILE A 245 -16.19 0.77 25.00
C ILE A 245 -16.84 1.14 26.34
#